data_AF-A0AAV7VMW6-F1
#
_entry.id   AF-A0AAV7VMW6-F1
#
_cell.length_a   1.000
_cell.length_b   1.000
_cell.length_c   1.000
_cell.angle_alpha   90.00
_cell.angle_beta   90.00
_cell.angle_gamma   90.00
#
_symmetry.space_group_name_H-M   'P 1'
#
loop_
_entity.id
_entity.type
_entity.pdbx_description
1 polymer ?
#
loop_
_entity_poly.entity_id
_entity_poly.type
_entity_poly.pdbx_seq_one_letter_code
_entity_poly.pdbx_strand_id
1 'polypeptide(L)'
;MLNYYGRFITDLTTLTDLFRDLTKRLVTWTWRVDQKRYFHDAMSALSADTTLAFFNPQQMIIIAVDASLKRLWGVLTEQQDCGE
;
A
#
# COMPACT_ATOMS: atom_id res chain seq x y z
N MET A 1 -1.61 5.37 -1.96
CA MET A 1 -0.67 4.42 -1.31
C MET A 1 -1.01 2.99 -1.67
N LEU A 2 -2.06 2.36 -1.12
CA LEU A 2 -2.35 0.94 -1.44
C LEU A 2 -2.48 0.64 -2.94
N ASN A 3 -3.18 1.48 -3.70
CA ASN A 3 -3.32 1.30 -5.15
C ASN A 3 -1.99 1.31 -5.90
N TYR A 4 -0.95 1.98 -5.37
CA TYR A 4 0.38 2.01 -5.99
C TYR A 4 1.08 0.65 -5.88
N TYR A 5 0.90 -0.05 -4.75
CA TYR A 5 1.47 -1.37 -4.50
C TYR A 5 0.52 -2.52 -4.89
N GLY A 6 -0.57 -2.23 -5.61
CA GLY A 6 -1.59 -3.21 -5.93
C GLY A 6 -1.08 -4.42 -6.71
N ARG A 7 0.03 -4.28 -7.44
CA ARG A 7 0.69 -5.40 -8.14
C ARG A 7 1.26 -6.46 -7.19
N PHE A 8 1.61 -6.08 -5.96
CA PHE A 8 2.25 -6.97 -4.98
C PHE A 8 1.28 -7.52 -3.93
N ILE A 9 0.03 -7.02 -3.91
CA ILE A 9 -1.00 -7.41 -2.95
C ILE A 9 -2.08 -8.20 -3.68
N THR A 10 -2.16 -9.49 -3.41
CA THR A 10 -3.25 -10.35 -3.88
C THR A 10 -4.58 -9.91 -3.27
N ASP A 11 -5.66 -9.92 -4.05
CA ASP A 11 -7.02 -9.54 -3.63
C ASP A 11 -7.21 -8.08 -3.16
N LEU A 12 -6.35 -7.16 -3.60
CA LEU A 12 -6.46 -5.74 -3.26
C LEU A 12 -7.85 -5.16 -3.59
N THR A 13 -8.46 -5.55 -4.72
CA THR A 13 -9.78 -5.06 -5.13
C THR A 13 -10.85 -5.37 -4.08
N THR A 14 -10.82 -6.57 -3.52
CA THR A 14 -11.75 -7.02 -2.46
C THR A 14 -11.50 -6.27 -1.16
N LEU A 15 -10.23 -6.07 -0.78
CA LEU A 15 -9.86 -5.29 0.41
C LEU A 15 -10.28 -3.81 0.28
N THR A 16 -10.19 -3.26 -0.93
CA THR A 16 -10.49 -1.85 -1.21
C THR A 16 -11.97 -1.56 -1.46
N ASP A 17 -12.77 -2.57 -1.77
CA ASP A 17 -14.22 -2.41 -2.00
C ASP A 17 -14.93 -1.88 -0.75
N LEU A 18 -14.61 -2.43 0.42
CA LEU A 18 -15.17 -1.98 1.71
C LEU A 18 -14.75 -0.55 2.08
N PHE A 19 -13.59 -0.10 1.61
CA PHE A 19 -13.20 1.31 1.74
C PHE A 19 -13.91 2.20 0.74
N ARG A 20 -14.16 1.72 -0.49
CA ARG A 20 -14.94 2.44 -1.50
C ARG A 20 -16.37 2.66 -1.05
N ASP A 21 -16.96 1.69 -0.34
CA ASP A 21 -18.28 1.83 0.27
C ASP A 21 -18.36 2.98 1.27
N LEU A 22 -17.30 3.22 2.06
CA LEU A 22 -17.23 4.36 2.98
C LEU A 22 -17.17 5.71 2.25
N THR A 23 -16.70 5.73 1.00
CA THR A 23 -16.58 6.95 0.18
C THR A 23 -17.83 7.23 -0.67
N LYS A 24 -18.82 6.33 -0.68
CA LYS A 24 -20.07 6.53 -1.44
C LYS A 24 -20.91 7.64 -0.81
N ARG A 25 -21.57 8.45 -1.65
CA ARG A 25 -22.56 9.45 -1.20
C ARG A 25 -23.71 8.72 -0.48
N LEU A 26 -24.18 9.31 0.61
CA LEU A 26 -25.27 8.80 1.48
C LEU A 26 -24.90 7.65 2.42
N VAL A 27 -23.63 7.28 2.54
CA VAL A 27 -23.17 6.33 3.57
C VAL A 27 -22.67 7.11 4.78
N THR A 28 -23.17 6.80 5.97
CA THR A 28 -22.62 7.33 7.22
C THR A 28 -21.22 6.79 7.41
N TRP A 29 -20.22 7.69 7.39
CA TRP A 29 -18.84 7.33 7.67
C TRP A 29 -18.71 6.81 9.10
N THR A 30 -18.56 5.50 9.27
CA THR A 30 -18.38 4.87 10.58
C THR A 30 -17.39 3.75 10.43
N TRP A 31 -16.31 3.77 11.22
CA TRP A 31 -15.32 2.70 11.27
C TRP A 31 -15.87 1.49 12.04
N ARG A 32 -16.57 0.61 11.32
CA ARG A 32 -17.10 -0.65 11.83
C ARG A 32 -15.97 -1.67 12.05
N VAL A 33 -16.28 -2.73 12.80
CA VAL A 33 -15.34 -3.81 13.12
C VAL A 33 -14.77 -4.45 11.86
N ASP A 34 -15.59 -4.62 10.82
CA ASP A 34 -15.14 -5.20 9.56
C ASP A 34 -14.10 -4.31 8.88
N GLN A 35 -14.38 -3.02 8.68
CA GLN A 35 -13.45 -2.10 8.03
C GLN A 35 -12.12 -1.95 8.79
N LYS A 36 -12.16 -2.02 10.13
CA LYS A 36 -10.96 -2.10 10.98
C LYS A 36 -10.11 -3.32 10.66
N ARG A 37 -10.76 -4.48 10.58
CA ARG A 37 -10.11 -5.75 10.28
C ARG A 37 -9.50 -5.73 8.88
N TYR A 38 -10.26 -5.33 7.87
CA TYR A 38 -9.78 -5.23 6.49
C TYR A 38 -8.63 -4.22 6.33
N PHE A 39 -8.62 -3.14 7.12
CA PHE A 39 -7.49 -2.21 7.12
C PHE A 39 -6.23 -2.86 7.67
N HIS A 40 -6.36 -3.58 8.79
CA HIS A 40 -5.25 -4.30 9.39
C HIS A 40 -4.73 -5.40 8.46
N ASP A 41 -5.63 -6.15 7.82
CA ASP A 41 -5.26 -7.20 6.87
C ASP A 41 -4.53 -6.61 5.66
N ALA A 42 -4.98 -5.46 5.14
CA ALA A 42 -4.30 -4.78 4.04
C ALA A 42 -2.93 -4.20 4.43
N MET A 43 -2.78 -3.68 5.66
CA MET A 43 -1.48 -3.26 6.19
C MET A 43 -0.54 -4.45 6.42
N SER A 44 -1.08 -5.59 6.86
CA SER A 44 -0.34 -6.84 7.02
C SER A 44 0.13 -7.37 5.67
N ALA A 45 -0.72 -7.31 4.63
CA ALA A 45 -0.35 -7.70 3.27
C ALA A 45 0.74 -6.78 2.69
N LEU A 46 0.68 -5.48 2.97
CA LEU A 46 1.74 -4.53 2.59
C LEU A 46 3.05 -4.75 3.35
N SER A 47 2.99 -5.31 4.56
CA SER A 47 4.18 -5.62 5.36
C SER A 47 4.72 -7.03 5.09
N ALA A 48 4.07 -7.79 4.21
CA ALA A 48 4.49 -9.14 3.87
C ALA A 48 5.72 -9.12 2.96
N ASP A 49 6.55 -10.16 3.11
CA ASP A 49 7.82 -10.36 2.41
C ASP A 49 7.69 -10.27 0.89
N THR A 50 6.52 -10.59 0.33
CA THR A 50 6.22 -10.52 -1.11
C THR A 50 6.27 -9.11 -1.71
N THR A 51 6.27 -8.07 -0.88
CA THR A 51 6.37 -6.66 -1.32
C THR A 51 7.77 -6.07 -1.15
N LEU A 52 8.67 -6.77 -0.45
CA LEU A 52 10.03 -6.31 -0.12
C LEU A 52 11.04 -7.11 -0.94
N ALA A 53 11.79 -6.41 -1.81
CA ALA A 53 12.90 -7.02 -2.53
C ALA A 53 14.17 -7.05 -1.67
N PHE A 54 15.03 -8.04 -1.89
CA PHE A 54 16.38 -8.01 -1.34
C PHE A 54 17.17 -6.88 -1.98
N PHE A 55 17.76 -6.04 -1.14
CA PHE A 55 18.55 -4.90 -1.58
C PHE A 55 19.70 -5.32 -2.49
N ASN A 56 19.77 -4.73 -3.68
CA ASN A 56 20.86 -4.96 -4.64
C ASN A 56 21.51 -3.63 -5.04
N PRO A 57 22.79 -3.38 -4.66
CA PRO A 57 23.47 -2.13 -4.96
C PRO A 57 23.75 -1.91 -6.46
N GLN A 58 23.56 -2.94 -7.30
CA GLN A 58 23.69 -2.83 -8.76
C GLN A 58 22.41 -2.36 -9.45
N GLN A 59 21.26 -2.39 -8.76
CA GLN A 59 19.99 -1.95 -9.32
C GLN A 59 19.76 -0.45 -9.07
N MET A 60 18.95 0.17 -9.93
CA MET A 60 18.60 1.57 -9.76
C MET A 60 17.66 1.72 -8.57
N ILE A 61 18.12 2.47 -7.56
CA ILE A 61 17.35 2.78 -6.36
C ILE A 61 16.65 4.12 -6.55
N ILE A 62 15.35 4.15 -6.30
CA ILE A 62 14.51 5.34 -6.33
C ILE A 62 14.02 5.61 -4.91
N ILE A 63 14.21 6.85 -4.45
CA ILE A 63 13.71 7.29 -3.15
C ILE A 63 12.59 8.29 -3.37
N ALA A 64 11.37 7.92 -3.01
CA ALA A 64 10.22 8.81 -3.00
C ALA A 64 10.05 9.39 -1.60
N VAL A 65 10.24 10.70 -1.44
CA VAL A 65 10.13 11.38 -0.14
C VAL A 65 8.97 12.37 -0.18
N ASP A 66 8.12 12.32 0.84
CA ASP A 66 7.05 13.28 1.08
C ASP A 66 7.27 13.96 2.43
N ALA A 67 7.23 15.30 2.43
CA ALA A 67 7.44 16.12 3.61
C ALA A 67 6.21 16.98 3.87
N SER A 68 5.67 16.89 5.08
CA SER A 68 4.67 17.81 5.59
C SER A 68 5.30 18.78 6.58
N LEU A 69 4.60 19.86 6.90
CA LEU A 69 4.99 20.87 7.90
C LEU A 69 5.44 20.31 9.26
N LYS A 70 5.04 19.07 9.61
CA LYS A 70 5.39 18.43 10.89
C LYS A 70 6.25 17.18 10.77
N ARG A 71 6.28 16.50 9.62
CA ARG A 71 6.88 15.15 9.50
C ARG A 71 7.36 14.86 8.08
N LEU A 72 8.44 14.10 8.00
CA LEU A 72 9.05 13.57 6.79
C LEU A 72 8.79 12.06 6.70
N TRP A 73 8.44 11.58 5.51
CA TRP A 73 8.28 10.16 5.22
C TRP A 73 8.94 9.84 3.89
N GLY A 74 9.44 8.61 3.74
CA GLY A 74 10.08 8.17 2.51
C GLY A 74 9.84 6.70 2.24
N VAL A 75 9.86 6.35 0.96
CA VAL A 75 9.81 4.98 0.45
C VAL A 75 11.06 4.76 -0.38
N LEU A 76 11.76 3.65 -0.10
CA LEU A 76 12.81 3.11 -0.96
C LEU A 76 12.19 2.12 -1.94
N THR A 77 12.47 2.26 -3.23
CA THR A 77 12.01 1.30 -4.24
C THR A 77 13.15 1.01 -5.20
N GLU A 78 13.31 -0.24 -5.59
CA GLU A 78 14.30 -0.65 -6.58
C GLU A 78 13.59 -0.88 -7.92
N GLN A 79 14.14 -0.32 -9.00
CA GLN A 79 13.70 -0.64 -10.34
C GLN A 79 14.37 -1.94 -10.76
N GLN A 80 13.59 -3.02 -10.73
CA GLN A 80 14.02 -4.28 -11.32
C GLN A 80 13.90 -4.16 -12.83
N ASP A 81 15.03 -4.25 -13.53
CA ASP A 81 15.02 -4.46 -14.98
C ASP A 81 14.23 -5.75 -15.25
N CYS A 82 13.29 -5.67 -16.17
CA CYS A 82 12.38 -6.77 -16.47
C CYS A 82 13.21 -7.96 -16.98
N GLY A 83 13.52 -8.89 -16.09
CA GLY A 83 13.89 -10.25 -16.49
C GLY A 83 12.68 -10.89 -17.17
N GLU A 84 12.94 -11.58 -18.28
CA GLU A 84 11.99 -12.32 -19.12
C GLU A 84 10.87 -13.07 -18.37
#